data_AF-A0A2V9UEB7-F1
#
_entry.id   AF-A0A2V9UEB7-F1
#
_cell.length_a   1.000
_cell.length_b   1.000
_cell.length_c   1.000
_cell.angle_alpha   90.00
_cell.angle_beta   90.00
_cell.angle_gamma   90.00
#
_symmetry.space_group_name_H-M   'P 1'
#
loop_
_entity.id
_entity.type
_entity.pdbx_description
1 polymer ?
#
loop_
_entity_poly.entity_id
_entity_poly.type
_entity_poly.pdbx_seq_one_letter_code
_entity_poly.pdbx_strand_id
1 'polypeptide(L)'
;YCGTQHSGMIGQVVVLEPAQYEAWLSGGLASGSLASNGQNIFQQLGCVTCHRSDTQGRGPNLVGLFGKRVPLEDGRTEIADENYVRESILNPSAKIVSGFKPIMPVFQGLVSEEQLNALIAYIKSLNQPPAGAAATPSLVSPSTKPQEPKE
;
A
#
# COMPACT_ATOMS: atom_id res chain seq x y z
N TYR A 1 5.67 -4.54 35.82
CA TYR A 1 5.72 -5.94 35.38
C TYR A 1 4.82 -6.06 34.15
N CYS A 2 5.37 -6.30 32.95
CA CYS A 2 4.69 -6.17 31.65
C CYS A 2 4.63 -7.48 30.83
N GLY A 3 4.32 -8.61 31.49
CA GLY A 3 3.94 -9.87 30.83
C GLY A 3 5.09 -10.76 30.33
N THR A 4 4.73 -11.98 29.89
CA THR A 4 5.63 -13.08 29.49
C THR A 4 6.34 -12.88 28.14
N GLN A 5 6.12 -11.76 27.45
CA GLN A 5 6.80 -11.37 26.20
C GLN A 5 7.72 -10.15 26.38
N HIS A 6 8.32 -10.00 27.55
CA HIS A 6 9.29 -8.94 27.83
C HIS A 6 10.43 -8.89 26.77
N SER A 7 10.85 -10.03 26.24
CA SER A 7 11.89 -10.14 25.21
C SER A 7 11.45 -9.78 23.79
N GLY A 8 10.17 -9.50 23.56
CA GLY A 8 9.61 -9.13 22.25
C GLY A 8 9.39 -7.63 22.06
N MET A 9 9.56 -6.82 23.11
CA MET A 9 9.41 -5.35 23.03
C MET A 9 10.68 -4.69 22.49
N ILE A 10 11.02 -4.95 21.24
CA ILE A 10 12.10 -4.25 20.54
C ILE A 10 11.52 -3.15 19.66
N GLY A 11 12.00 -1.92 19.86
CA GLY A 11 11.78 -0.80 18.95
C GLY A 11 13.04 -0.54 18.14
N GLN A 12 12.91 -0.25 16.85
CA GLN A 12 14.04 0.23 16.05
C GLN A 12 13.90 1.72 15.80
N VAL A 13 15.01 2.44 16.00
CA VAL A 13 15.16 3.85 15.63
C VAL A 13 16.07 3.90 14.42
N VAL A 14 15.53 4.30 13.27
CA VAL A 14 16.27 4.46 12.02
C VAL A 14 16.57 5.94 11.85
N VAL A 15 17.85 6.30 11.83
CA VAL A 15 18.30 7.68 11.59
C VAL A 15 18.54 7.84 10.09
N LEU A 16 17.82 8.79 9.48
CA LEU A 16 17.91 9.09 8.05
C LEU A 16 18.67 10.40 7.82
N GLU A 17 19.31 10.52 6.66
CA GLU A 17 19.83 11.79 6.17
C GLU A 17 18.67 12.74 5.80
N PRO A 18 18.83 14.07 5.90
CA PRO A 18 17.71 15.01 5.73
C PRO A 18 16.91 14.84 4.43
N ALA A 19 17.60 14.63 3.30
CA ALA A 19 16.96 14.39 2.01
C ALA A 19 16.20 13.05 1.95
N GLN A 20 16.68 12.02 2.66
CA GLN A 20 16.00 10.72 2.76
C GLN A 20 14.77 10.80 3.66
N TYR A 21 14.81 11.63 4.70
CA TYR A 21 13.66 11.91 5.55
C TYR A 21 12.55 12.66 4.79
N GLU A 22 12.91 13.63 3.96
CA GLU A 22 11.96 14.33 3.07
C GLU A 22 11.39 13.42 1.98
N ALA A 23 12.21 12.51 1.42
CA ALA A 23 11.75 11.45 0.50
C ALA A 23 10.77 10.48 1.18
N TRP A 24 11.03 10.12 2.43
CA TRP A 24 10.14 9.30 3.26
C TRP A 24 8.81 10.03 3.55
N LEU A 25 8.86 11.31 3.92
CA LEU A 25 7.68 12.16 4.13
C LEU A 25 6.87 12.35 2.84
N SER A 26 7.52 12.32 1.67
CA SER A 26 6.91 12.48 0.35
C SER A 26 6.54 11.17 -0.36
N GLY A 27 6.66 10.02 0.34
CA GLY A 27 6.15 8.72 -0.12
C GLY A 27 7.08 7.92 -1.03
N GLY A 28 8.36 8.26 -1.11
CA GLY A 28 9.34 7.62 -1.98
C GLY A 28 10.39 6.80 -1.22
N LEU A 29 10.39 5.49 -1.51
CA LEU A 29 11.49 4.53 -1.36
C LEU A 29 11.95 4.17 0.07
N ALA A 30 11.61 2.94 0.49
CA ALA A 30 12.60 2.12 1.18
C ALA A 30 12.25 0.64 0.99
N SER A 31 13.04 -0.08 0.17
CA SER A 31 13.20 -1.52 0.34
C SER A 31 13.61 -1.75 1.79
N GLY A 32 12.69 -2.33 2.60
CA GLY A 32 12.81 -2.41 4.06
C GLY A 32 11.66 -1.74 4.83
N SER A 33 10.79 -0.98 4.16
CA SER A 33 9.57 -0.44 4.76
C SER A 33 8.52 -1.53 5.00
N LEU A 34 7.64 -1.30 5.98
CA LEU A 34 6.51 -2.18 6.29
C LEU A 34 5.62 -2.42 5.06
N ALA A 35 5.45 -1.40 4.21
CA ALA A 35 4.71 -1.50 2.95
C ALA A 35 5.42 -2.36 1.90
N SER A 36 6.75 -2.28 1.78
CA SER A 36 7.52 -3.15 0.88
C SER A 36 7.49 -4.61 1.32
N ASN A 37 7.53 -4.87 2.63
CA ASN A 37 7.31 -6.22 3.16
C ASN A 37 5.88 -6.70 2.84
N GLY A 38 4.89 -5.84 3.06
CA GLY A 38 3.49 -6.11 2.68
C GLY A 38 3.32 -6.45 1.21
N GLN A 39 4.01 -5.75 0.31
CA GLN A 39 4.01 -6.04 -1.12
C GLN A 39 4.56 -7.44 -1.42
N ASN A 40 5.64 -7.85 -0.76
CA ASN A 40 6.21 -9.19 -0.93
C ASN A 40 5.24 -10.27 -0.44
N ILE A 41 4.64 -10.09 0.74
CA ILE A 41 3.63 -11.02 1.28
C ILE A 41 2.42 -11.09 0.33
N PHE A 42 1.96 -9.96 -0.18
CA PHE A 42 0.84 -9.87 -1.13
C PHE A 42 1.10 -10.67 -2.41
N GLN A 43 2.34 -10.71 -2.89
CA GLN A 43 2.74 -11.54 -4.02
C GLN A 43 2.85 -13.01 -3.64
N GLN A 44 3.49 -13.33 -2.51
CA GLN A 44 3.70 -14.70 -2.03
C GLN A 44 2.38 -15.43 -1.74
N LEU A 45 1.40 -14.74 -1.17
CA LEU A 45 0.07 -15.27 -0.91
C LEU A 45 -0.83 -15.27 -2.16
N GLY A 46 -0.33 -14.79 -3.30
CA GLY A 46 -1.04 -14.79 -4.57
C GLY A 46 -2.20 -13.78 -4.66
N CYS A 47 -2.26 -12.79 -3.77
CA CYS A 47 -3.34 -11.80 -3.73
C CYS A 47 -3.46 -11.04 -5.06
N VAL A 48 -2.32 -10.77 -5.72
CA VAL A 48 -2.23 -10.09 -7.03
C VAL A 48 -2.95 -10.84 -8.16
N THR A 49 -3.22 -12.14 -8.02
CA THR A 49 -3.92 -12.92 -9.04
C THR A 49 -5.40 -12.55 -9.15
N CYS A 50 -6.00 -12.09 -8.05
CA CYS A 50 -7.40 -11.67 -7.99
C CYS A 50 -7.53 -10.15 -7.87
N HIS A 51 -6.70 -9.51 -7.05
CA HIS A 51 -6.69 -8.08 -6.80
C HIS A 51 -5.72 -7.36 -7.75
N ARG A 52 -6.08 -7.35 -9.02
CA ARG A 52 -5.33 -6.68 -10.07
C ARG A 52 -5.62 -5.18 -10.06
N SER A 53 -4.69 -4.38 -10.57
CA SER A 53 -4.88 -2.94 -10.78
C SER A 53 -5.71 -2.62 -12.03
N ASP A 54 -5.95 -3.61 -12.89
CA ASP A 54 -6.86 -3.54 -14.02
C ASP A 54 -8.31 -3.90 -13.63
N THR A 55 -9.26 -3.75 -14.55
CA THR A 55 -10.68 -4.08 -14.32
C THR A 55 -11.01 -5.57 -14.58
N GLN A 56 -10.00 -6.41 -14.84
CA GLN A 56 -10.17 -7.83 -15.17
C GLN A 56 -9.88 -8.74 -13.97
N GLY A 57 -9.51 -8.17 -12.82
CA GLY A 57 -9.35 -8.89 -11.57
C GLY A 57 -10.62 -9.62 -11.14
N ARG A 58 -10.46 -10.82 -10.59
CA ARG A 58 -11.58 -11.57 -9.98
C ARG A 58 -11.98 -11.04 -8.60
N GLY A 59 -11.16 -10.16 -8.03
CA GLY A 59 -11.45 -9.40 -6.82
C GLY A 59 -11.42 -7.89 -7.10
N PRO A 60 -11.90 -7.06 -6.16
CA PRO A 60 -11.92 -5.61 -6.31
C PRO A 60 -10.52 -5.02 -6.44
N ASN A 61 -10.41 -3.97 -7.23
CA ASN A 61 -9.18 -3.18 -7.34
C ASN A 61 -8.91 -2.45 -6.03
N LEU A 62 -7.70 -2.61 -5.50
CA LEU A 62 -7.28 -2.04 -4.22
C LEU A 62 -6.61 -0.66 -4.36
N VAL A 63 -6.31 -0.22 -5.59
CA VAL A 63 -5.67 1.08 -5.86
C VAL A 63 -6.62 2.21 -5.46
N GLY A 64 -6.16 3.06 -4.55
CA GLY A 64 -6.98 4.14 -4.01
C GLY A 64 -8.17 3.67 -3.18
N LEU A 65 -8.17 2.42 -2.69
CA LEU A 65 -9.29 1.88 -1.91
C LEU A 65 -9.42 2.55 -0.55
N PHE A 66 -8.31 2.82 0.14
CA PHE A 66 -8.33 3.20 1.55
C PHE A 66 -9.12 4.51 1.76
N GLY A 67 -10.03 4.53 2.73
CA GLY A 67 -10.92 5.66 3.01
C GLY A 67 -12.08 5.87 2.02
N LYS A 68 -12.21 5.04 0.97
CA LYS A 68 -13.38 5.09 0.08
C LYS A 68 -14.57 4.33 0.66
N ARG A 69 -15.76 4.72 0.19
CA ARG A 69 -17.00 3.98 0.41
C ARG A 69 -17.03 2.74 -0.48
N VAL A 70 -17.25 1.58 0.11
CA VAL A 70 -17.36 0.30 -0.58
C VAL A 70 -18.79 -0.23 -0.44
N PRO A 71 -19.54 -0.35 -1.54
CA PRO A 71 -20.85 -0.99 -1.51
C PRO A 71 -20.69 -2.51 -1.36
N LEU A 72 -21.45 -3.10 -0.43
CA LEU A 72 -21.47 -4.54 -0.19
C LEU A 72 -22.65 -5.20 -0.93
N GLU A 73 -22.58 -6.52 -1.12
CA GLU A 73 -23.63 -7.32 -1.74
C GLU A 73 -24.95 -7.27 -0.95
N ASP A 74 -24.87 -7.14 0.37
CA ASP A 74 -26.03 -7.06 1.28
C ASP A 74 -26.73 -5.68 1.28
N GLY A 75 -26.29 -4.75 0.43
CA GLY A 75 -26.84 -3.40 0.31
C GLY A 75 -26.27 -2.38 1.31
N ARG A 76 -25.41 -2.80 2.24
CA ARG A 76 -24.69 -1.87 3.11
C ARG A 76 -23.55 -1.18 2.37
N THR A 77 -23.07 -0.09 2.96
CA THR A 77 -21.86 0.61 2.50
C THR A 77 -20.93 0.78 3.69
N GLU A 78 -19.69 0.32 3.54
CA GLU A 78 -18.65 0.41 4.56
C GLU A 78 -17.55 1.37 4.10
N ILE A 79 -16.80 1.94 5.05
CA ILE A 79 -15.58 2.69 4.74
C ILE A 79 -14.42 1.71 4.74
N ALA A 80 -13.59 1.74 3.70
CA ALA A 80 -12.38 0.92 3.61
C ALA A 80 -11.27 1.48 4.52
N ASP A 81 -11.44 1.35 5.82
CA ASP A 81 -10.44 1.67 6.84
C ASP A 81 -9.55 0.44 7.18
N GLU A 82 -8.71 0.56 8.21
CA GLU A 82 -7.84 -0.56 8.62
C GLU A 82 -8.62 -1.77 9.09
N ASN A 83 -9.75 -1.56 9.79
CA ASN A 83 -10.56 -2.64 10.32
C ASN A 83 -11.28 -3.38 9.20
N TYR A 84 -11.79 -2.65 8.21
CA TYR A 84 -12.35 -3.21 6.99
C TYR A 84 -11.34 -4.13 6.30
N VAL A 85 -10.12 -3.63 6.02
CA VAL A 85 -9.09 -4.41 5.33
C VAL A 85 -8.67 -5.63 6.16
N ARG A 86 -8.50 -5.45 7.48
CA ARG A 86 -8.16 -6.53 8.42
C ARG A 86 -9.20 -7.64 8.38
N GLU A 87 -10.47 -7.28 8.51
CA GLU A 87 -11.59 -8.21 8.51
C GLU A 87 -11.75 -8.88 7.14
N SER A 88 -11.57 -8.15 6.03
CA SER A 88 -11.63 -8.75 4.69
C SER A 88 -10.52 -9.80 4.45
N ILE A 89 -9.35 -9.66 5.07
CA ILE A 89 -8.27 -10.66 4.98
C ILE A 89 -8.58 -11.88 5.86
N LEU A 90 -9.02 -11.64 7.09
CA LEU A 90 -9.25 -12.70 8.08
C LEU A 90 -10.57 -13.45 7.86
N ASN A 91 -11.62 -12.74 7.44
CA ASN A 91 -12.98 -13.24 7.24
C ASN A 91 -13.63 -12.60 5.99
N PRO A 92 -13.14 -12.94 4.78
CA PRO A 92 -13.60 -12.31 3.53
C PRO A 92 -15.09 -12.49 3.22
N SER A 93 -15.73 -13.57 3.70
CA SER A 93 -17.14 -13.84 3.46
C SER A 93 -18.08 -12.94 4.26
N ALA A 94 -17.59 -12.23 5.28
CA ALA A 94 -18.39 -11.29 6.06
C ALA A 94 -18.72 -9.98 5.32
N LYS A 95 -17.86 -9.58 4.38
CA LYS A 95 -17.95 -8.29 3.67
C LYS A 95 -17.67 -8.48 2.18
N ILE A 96 -18.65 -9.04 1.48
CA ILE A 96 -18.56 -9.27 0.02
C ILE A 96 -18.86 -7.95 -0.69
N VAL A 97 -17.91 -7.47 -1.48
CA VAL A 97 -18.08 -6.26 -2.29
C VAL A 97 -19.10 -6.52 -3.40
N SER A 98 -20.01 -5.58 -3.63
CA SER A 98 -21.04 -5.68 -4.66
C SER A 98 -20.42 -5.96 -6.04
N GLY A 99 -20.96 -6.96 -6.75
CA GLY A 99 -20.49 -7.40 -8.06
C GLY A 99 -19.36 -8.43 -8.05
N PHE A 100 -18.86 -8.84 -6.88
CA PHE A 100 -17.85 -9.89 -6.73
C PHE A 100 -18.41 -11.16 -6.11
N LYS A 101 -17.79 -12.30 -6.43
CA LYS A 101 -18.14 -13.60 -5.85
C LYS A 101 -17.33 -13.86 -4.58
N PRO A 102 -17.84 -14.62 -3.59
CA PRO A 102 -17.11 -15.00 -2.38
C PRO A 102 -16.05 -16.08 -2.66
N ILE A 103 -15.04 -15.73 -3.45
CA ILE A 103 -13.95 -16.63 -3.87
C ILE A 103 -12.64 -16.36 -3.13
N MET A 104 -12.56 -15.29 -2.34
CA MET A 104 -11.36 -14.93 -1.59
C MET A 104 -11.16 -15.95 -0.45
N PRO A 105 -10.00 -16.63 -0.36
CA PRO A 105 -9.71 -17.58 0.70
C PRO A 105 -9.63 -16.92 2.08
N VAL A 106 -9.93 -17.70 3.12
CA VAL A 106 -9.78 -17.28 4.53
C VAL A 106 -8.31 -17.36 4.93
N PHE A 107 -7.75 -16.26 5.45
CA PHE A 107 -6.35 -16.20 5.92
C PHE A 107 -6.20 -16.21 7.45
N GLN A 108 -7.29 -16.34 8.20
CA GLN A 108 -7.27 -16.48 9.66
C GLN A 108 -6.36 -17.64 10.09
N GLY A 109 -5.37 -17.35 10.93
CA GLY A 109 -4.39 -18.34 11.41
C GLY A 109 -3.29 -18.71 10.41
N LEU A 110 -3.37 -18.23 9.16
CA LEU A 110 -2.32 -18.39 8.14
C LEU A 110 -1.41 -17.16 8.04
N VAL A 111 -1.92 -15.99 8.41
CA VAL A 111 -1.20 -14.71 8.40
C VAL A 111 -0.99 -14.25 9.84
N SER A 112 0.25 -13.94 10.22
CA SER A 112 0.55 -13.38 11.54
C SER A 112 0.11 -11.91 11.65
N GLU A 113 -0.03 -11.38 12.87
CA GLU A 113 -0.37 -9.96 13.07
C GLU A 113 0.64 -9.00 12.42
N GLU A 114 1.93 -9.34 12.44
CA GLU A 114 2.98 -8.56 11.78
C GLU A 114 2.80 -8.54 10.27
N GLN A 115 2.52 -9.71 9.67
CA GLN A 115 2.25 -9.82 8.24
C GLN A 115 0.96 -9.10 7.84
N LEU A 116 -0.06 -9.16 8.68
CA LEU A 116 -1.33 -8.47 8.47
C LEU A 116 -1.14 -6.96 8.49
N ASN A 117 -0.38 -6.43 9.45
CA ASN A 117 -0.02 -5.02 9.50
C ASN A 117 0.80 -4.60 8.29
N ALA A 118 1.72 -5.45 7.82
CA ALA A 118 2.48 -5.23 6.58
C ALA A 118 1.57 -5.14 5.35
N LEU A 119 0.62 -6.07 5.20
CA LEU A 119 -0.37 -6.07 4.11
C LEU A 119 -1.24 -4.81 4.13
N ILE A 120 -1.71 -4.39 5.31
CA ILE A 120 -2.50 -3.15 5.47
C ILE A 120 -1.66 -1.93 5.08
N ALA A 121 -0.39 -1.86 5.52
CA ALA A 121 0.52 -0.77 5.14
C ALA A 121 0.76 -0.72 3.63
N TYR A 122 0.87 -1.89 2.97
CA TYR A 122 0.96 -1.95 1.52
C TYR A 122 -0.32 -1.45 0.84
N ILE A 123 -1.50 -1.91 1.25
CA ILE A 123 -2.79 -1.47 0.67
C ILE A 123 -2.97 0.04 0.84
N LYS A 124 -2.59 0.59 2.00
CA LYS A 124 -2.56 2.05 2.22
C LYS A 124 -1.62 2.78 1.26
N SER A 125 -0.46 2.22 0.95
CA SER A 125 0.49 2.84 0.01
C SER A 125 -0.07 2.92 -1.42
N LEU A 126 -1.02 2.03 -1.79
CA LEU A 126 -1.71 2.06 -3.08
C LEU A 126 -2.67 3.25 -3.24
N ASN A 127 -2.87 4.07 -2.20
CA ASN A 127 -3.68 5.28 -2.28
C ASN A 127 -3.02 6.46 -2.95
N GLN A 128 -1.69 6.43 -3.12
CA GLN A 128 -1.02 7.37 -3.98
C GLN A 128 -0.95 6.76 -5.38
N PRO A 129 -1.32 7.50 -6.45
CA PRO A 129 -1.01 7.03 -7.80
C PRO A 129 0.50 6.76 -7.87
N PRO A 130 0.95 5.75 -8.64
CA PRO A 130 2.38 5.55 -8.85
C PRO A 130 2.96 6.88 -9.33
N ALA A 131 3.99 7.36 -8.65
CA ALA A 131 4.78 8.52 -9.07
C ALA A 131 5.46 8.17 -10.41
N GLY A 132 4.68 8.28 -11.48
CA GLY A 132 5.03 7.83 -12.83
C GLY A 132 4.07 8.34 -13.91
N ALA A 133 3.03 9.09 -13.54
CA ALA A 133 2.19 9.85 -14.46
C ALA A 133 2.35 11.37 -14.27
N ALA A 134 3.46 11.83 -13.66
CA ALA A 134 3.89 13.22 -13.80
C ALA A 134 4.47 13.37 -15.20
N ALA A 135 3.74 14.08 -16.04
CA ALA A 135 4.12 14.49 -17.38
C ALA A 135 5.63 14.80 -17.46
N THR A 136 6.29 14.17 -18.42
CA THR A 136 7.61 14.59 -18.90
C THR A 136 7.55 16.08 -19.21
N PRO A 137 8.34 16.95 -18.55
CA PRO A 137 8.63 18.24 -19.15
C PRO A 137 9.45 17.94 -20.40
N SER A 138 8.77 18.05 -21.54
CA SER A 138 9.35 17.97 -22.87
C SER A 138 10.58 18.88 -22.94
N LEU A 139 11.71 18.28 -23.28
CA LEU A 139 12.95 18.95 -23.60
C LEU A 139 12.71 20.02 -24.67
N VAL A 140 12.85 21.29 -24.30
CA VAL A 140 13.20 22.36 -25.24
C VAL A 140 14.41 23.08 -24.68
N SER A 141 15.58 22.65 -25.15
CA SER A 141 16.75 23.54 -25.22
C SER A 141 16.46 24.64 -26.23
N PRO A 142 16.94 25.86 -25.97
CA PRO A 142 17.65 26.55 -27.04
C PRO A 142 19.05 26.96 -26.56
N SER A 143 20.04 26.44 -27.26
CA SER A 143 21.40 26.98 -27.31
C SER A 143 21.38 28.43 -27.80
N THR A 144 22.12 29.33 -27.15
CA THR A 144 22.89 30.41 -27.82
C THR A 144 23.99 30.97 -26.90
N LYS A 145 25.23 30.69 -27.35
CA LYS A 145 26.58 31.26 -27.19
C LYS A 145 27.02 32.21 -26.03
N PRO A 146 28.36 32.22 -25.75
CA PRO A 146 29.01 32.81 -24.56
C PRO A 146 29.44 34.28 -24.73
N GLN A 147 29.59 34.99 -23.61
CA GLN A 147 30.31 36.26 -23.52
C GLN A 147 30.96 36.43 -22.13
N GLU A 148 32.28 36.63 -22.16
CA GLU A 148 33.18 37.15 -21.11
C GLU A 148 33.71 38.50 -21.65
N PRO A 149 34.45 39.38 -20.93
CA PRO A 149 34.45 39.83 -19.53
C PRO A 149 34.20 41.37 -19.39
N LYS A 150 34.09 41.90 -18.16
CA LYS A 150 34.23 43.33 -17.77
C LYS A 150 34.44 43.34 -16.24
N GLU A 151 35.38 44.00 -15.58
CA GLU A 151 36.54 44.87 -15.87
C GLU A 151 37.61 44.58 -14.80
#